data_AF-A0A7S1UXZ7-F1
#
_entry.id   AF-A0A7S1UXZ7-F1
#
_cell.length_a   1.000
_cell.length_b   1.000
_cell.length_c   1.000
_cell.angle_alpha   90.00
_cell.angle_beta   90.00
_cell.angle_gamma   90.00
#
_symmetry.space_group_name_H-M   'P 1'
#
loop_
_entity.id
_entity.type
_entity.pdbx_description
1 polymer ?
#
loop_
_entity_poly.entity_id
_entity_poly.type
_entity_poly.pdbx_seq_one_letter_code
_entity_poly.pdbx_strand_id
1 'polypeptide(L)'
;SASQEILREEAESSAKHPDLKNVLPYGFAIHHAGMVKEDRELVEDLFADRHIACLVSTATLAWGVNLPAHLVIIKGTQVYDPAKGRWTELSPLDVLQMLGRAGRPQYDRE
;
A
#
# COMPACT_ATOMS: atom_id res chain seq x y z
N SER A 1 2.03 6.94 20.76
CA SER A 1 0.61 6.71 20.41
C SER A 1 0.35 5.22 20.46
N ALA A 2 -0.85 4.76 20.85
CA ALA A 2 -1.19 3.33 20.87
C ALA A 2 -0.84 2.63 19.53
N SER A 3 -1.11 3.29 18.41
CA SER A 3 -0.74 2.76 17.09
C SER A 3 0.78 2.63 16.90
N GLN A 4 1.60 3.52 17.45
CA GLN A 4 3.06 3.39 17.33
C GLN A 4 3.63 2.24 18.15
N GLU A 5 3.03 1.93 19.30
CA GLU A 5 3.43 0.77 20.11
C GLU A 5 3.09 -0.53 19.37
N ILE A 6 1.86 -0.65 18.85
CA ILE A 6 1.44 -1.78 18.02
C ILE A 6 2.38 -1.96 16.81
N LEU A 7 2.66 -0.89 16.07
CA LEU A 7 3.51 -0.97 14.89
C LEU A 7 4.97 -1.35 15.21
N ARG A 8 5.49 -0.96 16.38
CA ARG A 8 6.83 -1.37 16.84
C ARG A 8 6.86 -2.85 17.19
N GLU A 9 5.85 -3.32 17.91
CA GLU A 9 5.73 -4.73 18.27
C GLU A 9 5.62 -5.61 17.03
N GLU A 10 4.69 -5.29 16.11
CA GLU A 10 4.49 -6.04 14.86
C GLU A 10 5.73 -6.02 13.95
N ALA A 11 6.51 -4.93 13.96
CA ALA A 11 7.77 -4.85 13.22
C ALA A 11 8.83 -5.83 13.77
N GLU A 12 8.85 -6.06 15.07
CA GLU A 12 9.79 -6.97 15.72
C GLU A 12 9.32 -8.43 15.62
N SER A 13 8.05 -8.69 15.91
CA SER A 13 7.48 -10.03 16.10
C SER A 13 6.96 -10.69 14.82
N SER A 14 6.34 -9.93 13.92
CA SER A 14 5.56 -10.49 12.79
C SER A 14 6.18 -10.21 11.43
N ALA A 15 6.68 -8.99 11.20
CA ALA A 15 7.26 -8.61 9.93
C ALA A 15 8.52 -9.46 9.64
N LYS A 16 8.68 -9.88 8.39
CA LYS A 16 9.85 -10.65 7.93
C LYS A 16 10.76 -9.82 7.02
N HIS A 17 10.19 -8.96 6.19
CA HIS A 17 10.93 -8.13 5.24
C HIS A 17 11.73 -7.04 5.97
N PRO A 18 13.06 -6.96 5.80
CA PRO A 18 13.90 -5.98 6.49
C PRO A 18 13.47 -4.53 6.26
N ASP A 19 13.12 -4.19 5.01
CA ASP A 19 12.66 -2.83 4.71
C ASP A 19 11.34 -2.49 5.38
N LEU A 20 10.43 -3.47 5.53
CA LEU A 20 9.18 -3.26 6.25
C LEU A 20 9.45 -3.00 7.73
N LYS A 21 10.33 -3.79 8.37
CA LYS A 21 10.74 -3.57 9.77
C LYS A 21 11.28 -2.17 10.00
N ASN A 22 12.03 -1.64 9.05
CA ASN A 22 12.65 -0.32 9.15
C ASN A 22 11.63 0.82 9.07
N VAL A 23 10.54 0.66 8.32
CA VAL A 23 9.58 1.76 8.06
C VAL A 23 8.31 1.67 8.91
N LEU A 24 7.89 0.46 9.30
CA LEU A 24 6.64 0.22 10.02
C LEU A 24 6.51 0.99 11.34
N PRO A 25 7.55 1.08 12.21
CA PRO A 25 7.49 1.86 13.46
C PRO A 25 7.16 3.35 13.29
N TYR A 26 7.37 3.89 12.08
CA TYR A 26 7.11 5.28 11.75
C TYR A 26 5.72 5.51 11.15
N GLY A 27 4.90 4.47 11.01
CA GLY A 27 3.57 4.56 10.39
C GLY A 27 3.58 4.49 8.87
N PHE A 28 4.69 4.03 8.27
CA PHE A 28 4.83 3.80 6.84
C PHE A 28 4.86 2.29 6.55
N ALA A 29 4.34 1.87 5.41
CA ALA A 29 4.47 0.49 4.95
C ALA A 29 4.64 0.41 3.43
N ILE A 30 5.16 -0.72 2.99
CA ILE A 30 5.31 -1.08 1.58
C ILE A 30 4.42 -2.28 1.26
N HIS A 31 3.88 -2.35 0.04
CA HIS A 31 3.11 -3.49 -0.44
C HIS A 31 3.38 -3.76 -1.92
N HIS A 32 3.92 -4.93 -2.25
CA HIS A 32 4.11 -5.37 -3.63
C HIS A 32 4.10 -6.90 -3.73
N ALA A 33 3.91 -7.42 -4.95
CA ALA A 33 3.80 -8.85 -5.21
C ALA A 33 5.06 -9.67 -4.80
N GLY A 34 6.23 -9.03 -4.75
CA GLY A 34 7.48 -9.66 -4.29
C GLY A 34 7.61 -9.89 -2.77
N MET A 35 6.68 -9.38 -1.96
CA MET A 35 6.68 -9.63 -0.51
C MET A 35 6.12 -11.02 -0.21
N VAL A 36 6.61 -11.63 0.87
CA VAL A 36 6.01 -12.86 1.40
C VAL A 36 4.55 -12.62 1.78
N LYS A 37 3.73 -13.66 1.67
CA LYS A 37 2.28 -13.54 1.85
C LYS A 37 1.93 -12.98 3.24
N GLU A 38 2.62 -13.44 4.28
CA GLU A 38 2.32 -13.03 5.65
C GLU A 38 2.57 -11.53 5.88
N ASP A 39 3.63 -10.96 5.29
CA ASP A 39 3.89 -9.51 5.40
C ASP A 39 2.85 -8.68 4.65
N ARG A 40 2.29 -9.20 3.54
CA ARG A 40 1.22 -8.51 2.81
C ARG A 40 -0.06 -8.47 3.61
N GLU A 41 -0.46 -9.60 4.18
CA GLU A 41 -1.65 -9.71 5.04
C GLU A 41 -1.51 -8.80 6.28
N LEU A 42 -0.34 -8.81 6.94
CA LEU A 42 -0.04 -7.92 8.06
C LEU A 42 -0.21 -6.44 7.70
N VAL A 43 0.35 -6.01 6.56
CA VAL A 43 0.25 -4.62 6.11
C VAL A 43 -1.19 -4.23 5.74
N GLU A 44 -1.94 -5.15 5.11
CA GLU A 44 -3.35 -4.94 4.76
C GLU A 44 -4.20 -4.73 6.03
N ASP A 45 -4.03 -5.58 7.04
CA ASP A 45 -4.76 -5.49 8.31
C ASP A 45 -4.42 -4.20 9.07
N LEU A 46 -3.13 -3.90 9.24
CA LEU A 46 -2.66 -2.70 9.94
C LEU A 46 -3.08 -1.39 9.24
N PHE A 47 -3.23 -1.40 7.92
CA PHE A 47 -3.72 -0.25 7.16
C PHE A 47 -5.24 -0.10 7.26
N ALA A 48 -5.98 -1.22 7.20
CA ALA A 48 -7.42 -1.23 7.37
C ALA A 48 -7.84 -0.67 8.75
N ASP A 49 -7.10 -1.06 9.79
CA ASP A 49 -7.26 -0.63 11.19
C ASP A 49 -6.73 0.79 11.47
N ARG A 50 -6.18 1.47 10.45
CA ARG A 50 -5.67 2.86 10.52
C ARG A 50 -4.46 3.02 11.44
N HIS A 51 -3.67 1.98 11.64
CA HIS A 51 -2.39 2.11 12.32
C HIS A 51 -1.32 2.66 11.36
N ILE A 52 -1.30 2.18 10.12
CA ILE A 52 -0.44 2.72 9.07
C ILE A 52 -1.06 4.00 8.50
N ALA A 53 -0.30 5.09 8.53
CA ALA A 53 -0.72 6.39 8.00
C ALA A 53 -0.45 6.51 6.49
N CYS A 54 0.61 5.86 5.99
CA CYS A 54 0.99 5.92 4.59
C CYS A 54 1.43 4.55 4.08
N LEU A 55 0.68 4.03 3.11
CA LEU A 55 1.01 2.78 2.40
C LEU A 55 1.51 3.10 0.99
N VAL A 56 2.69 2.62 0.65
CA VAL A 56 3.28 2.74 -0.69
C VAL A 56 3.16 1.40 -1.41
N SER A 57 2.59 1.37 -2.61
CA SER A 57 2.36 0.13 -3.34
C SER A 57 2.58 0.23 -4.84
N THR A 58 2.78 -0.93 -5.48
CA THR A 58 2.77 -1.10 -6.94
C THR A 58 1.35 -1.16 -7.49
N ALA A 59 1.19 -0.90 -8.79
CA ALA A 59 -0.12 -0.85 -9.47
C ALA A 59 -1.00 -2.11 -9.27
N THR A 60 -0.40 -3.26 -9.01
CA THR A 60 -1.09 -4.54 -8.77
C THR A 60 -2.07 -4.51 -7.59
N LEU A 61 -1.82 -3.69 -6.56
CA LEU A 61 -2.74 -3.59 -5.41
C LEU A 61 -4.11 -3.07 -5.84
N ALA A 62 -4.15 -2.14 -6.80
CA ALA A 62 -5.38 -1.58 -7.33
C ALA A 62 -6.28 -2.63 -8.00
N TRP A 63 -5.75 -3.80 -8.38
CA TRP A 63 -6.52 -4.86 -9.03
C TRP A 63 -6.91 -6.01 -8.11
N GLY A 64 -6.12 -6.29 -7.06
CA GLY A 64 -6.20 -7.53 -6.31
C GLY A 64 -6.82 -7.44 -4.91
N VAL A 65 -6.92 -6.24 -4.32
CA VAL A 65 -7.29 -6.09 -2.91
C VAL A 65 -8.27 -4.92 -2.74
N ASN A 66 -9.31 -5.14 -1.94
CA ASN A 66 -10.26 -4.09 -1.55
C ASN A 66 -9.77 -3.33 -0.31
N LEU A 67 -8.72 -2.52 -0.49
CA LEU A 67 -8.12 -1.72 0.57
C LEU A 67 -8.29 -0.22 0.26
N PRO A 68 -9.42 0.40 0.67
CA PRO A 68 -9.67 1.82 0.38
C PRO A 68 -8.85 2.73 1.30
N ALA A 69 -8.41 3.86 0.76
CA ALA A 69 -7.63 4.89 1.44
C ALA A 69 -8.34 6.25 1.34
N HIS A 70 -8.20 7.11 2.34
CA HIS A 70 -8.78 8.45 2.29
C HIS A 70 -8.23 9.27 1.12
N LEU A 71 -6.91 9.20 0.90
CA LEU A 71 -6.19 9.86 -0.18
C LEU A 71 -5.35 8.83 -0.93
N VAL A 72 -5.42 8.87 -2.26
CA VAL A 72 -4.54 8.12 -3.15
C VAL A 72 -3.66 9.10 -3.92
N ILE A 73 -2.35 8.87 -3.88
CA ILE A 73 -1.36 9.64 -4.63
C ILE A 73 -0.73 8.72 -5.67
N ILE A 74 -0.86 9.08 -6.95
CA ILE A 74 -0.19 8.40 -8.06
C ILE A 74 1.18 9.07 -8.26
N LYS A 75 2.24 8.47 -7.71
CA LYS A 75 3.60 8.99 -7.84
C LYS A 75 4.22 8.58 -9.18
N GLY A 76 4.20 9.50 -10.13
CA GLY A 76 4.68 9.27 -11.51
C GLY A 76 3.64 8.52 -12.34
N THR A 77 3.61 8.79 -13.64
CA THR A 77 2.61 8.22 -14.56
C THR A 77 3.22 7.34 -15.63
N GLN A 78 4.53 7.06 -15.55
CA GLN A 78 5.25 6.26 -16.53
C GLN A 78 5.56 4.87 -16.00
N VAL A 79 5.30 3.87 -16.83
CA VAL A 79 5.64 2.47 -16.62
C VAL A 79 6.50 1.97 -17.78
N TYR A 80 7.43 1.07 -17.48
CA TYR A 80 8.24 0.45 -18.52
C TYR A 80 7.44 -0.63 -19.24
N ASP A 81 7.32 -0.53 -20.56
CA ASP A 81 6.68 -1.53 -21.41
C ASP A 81 7.76 -2.43 -22.03
N PRO A 82 7.93 -3.69 -21.56
CA PRO A 82 8.97 -4.58 -22.08
C PRO A 82 8.72 -5.00 -23.53
N ALA A 83 7.46 -5.03 -23.99
CA ALA A 83 7.13 -5.38 -25.36
C ALA A 83 7.52 -4.27 -26.35
N LYS A 84 7.48 -3.01 -25.91
CA LYS A 84 7.91 -1.85 -26.70
C LYS A 84 9.35 -1.40 -26.42
N GLY A 85 9.98 -1.92 -25.36
CA GLY A 85 11.33 -1.57 -24.93
C GLY A 85 11.49 -0.09 -24.54
N ARG A 86 10.44 0.55 -24.03
CA ARG A 86 10.45 1.98 -23.67
C ARG A 86 9.50 2.28 -22.52
N TRP A 87 9.70 3.44 -21.89
CA TRP A 87 8.73 4.02 -20.95
C TRP A 87 7.49 4.49 -21.70
N THR A 88 6.32 4.19 -21.13
CA THR A 88 5.01 4.59 -21.65
C THR A 88 4.16 5.10 -20.50
N GLU A 89 3.16 5.93 -20.81
CA GLU A 89 2.19 6.35 -19.80
C GLU A 89 1.33 5.17 -19.30
N LEU A 90 0.89 5.27 -18.05
CA LEU A 90 -0.12 4.39 -17.46
C LEU A 90 -1.38 4.38 -18.34
N SER A 91 -2.02 3.22 -18.44
CA SER A 91 -3.30 3.14 -19.14
C SER A 91 -4.36 3.93 -18.37
N PRO A 92 -5.36 4.53 -19.05
CA PRO A 92 -6.48 5.17 -18.36
C PRO A 92 -7.19 4.23 -17.38
N LEU A 93 -7.23 2.94 -17.69
CA LEU A 93 -7.82 1.92 -16.84
C LEU A 93 -7.03 1.73 -15.54
N ASP A 94 -5.69 1.67 -15.59
CA ASP A 94 -4.86 1.57 -14.39
C ASP A 94 -5.04 2.79 -13.48
N VAL A 95 -5.07 3.98 -14.07
CA VAL A 95 -5.32 5.23 -13.32
C VAL A 95 -6.69 5.19 -12.65
N LEU A 96 -7.74 4.78 -13.37
CA LEU A 96 -9.09 4.67 -12.82
C LEU A 96 -9.17 3.63 -11.68
N GLN A 97 -8.48 2.49 -11.81
CA GLN A 97 -8.44 1.49 -10.74
C GLN A 97 -7.71 2.02 -9.50
N MET A 98 -6.60 2.74 -9.67
CA MET A 98 -5.90 3.38 -8.55
C MET A 98 -6.78 4.43 -7.86
N LEU A 99 -7.42 5.32 -8.64
CA LEU A 99 -8.32 6.34 -8.11
C LEU A 99 -9.57 5.74 -7.45
N GLY A 100 -10.05 4.58 -7.92
CA GLY A 100 -11.14 3.85 -7.29
C GLY A 100 -10.84 3.33 -5.87
N ARG A 101 -9.60 3.44 -5.40
CA ARG A 101 -9.21 3.19 -4.01
C ARG A 101 -9.32 4.44 -3.13
N ALA A 102 -9.54 5.61 -3.71
CA ALA A 102 -9.71 6.85 -2.97
C ALA A 102 -11.14 6.95 -2.39
N GLY A 103 -11.21 7.35 -1.12
CA GLY A 103 -12.44 7.46 -0.34
C GLY A 103 -12.77 6.17 0.40
N ARG A 104 -13.16 6.28 1.68
CA ARG A 104 -13.66 5.17 2.50
C ARG A 104 -15.14 5.42 2.88
N PRO A 105 -16.12 5.16 1.99
CA PRO A 105 -17.54 5.49 2.25
C PRO A 105 -18.10 4.87 3.54
N GLN A 106 -17.56 3.73 3.97
CA GLN A 106 -17.98 3.03 5.19
C GLN A 106 -17.28 3.53 6.46
N TYR A 107 -16.22 4.34 6.35
CA TYR A 107 -15.36 4.73 7.49
C TYR A 107 -15.22 6.23 7.67
N ASP A 108 -15.23 7.00 6.58
CA ASP A 108 -15.14 8.45 6.60
C ASP A 108 -16.56 9.00 6.77
N ARG A 109 -16.86 9.60 7.92
CA ARG A 109 -17.99 10.54 8.08
C ARG A 109 -17.45 11.92 7.72
N GLU A 110 -18.24 12.69 6.98
CA GLU A 110 -17.92 14.06 6.53
C GLU A 110 -17.22 14.92 7.59
#